data_AF-A0A6B9MH59-F1
#
_entry.id   AF-A0A6B9MH59-F1
#
_cell.length_a   1.000
_cell.length_b   1.000
_cell.length_c   1.000
_cell.angle_alpha   90.00
_cell.angle_beta   90.00
_cell.angle_gamma   90.00
#
_symmetry.space_group_name_H-M   'P 1'
#
loop_
_entity.id
_entity.type
_entity.pdbx_description
1 polymer ?
#
loop_
_entity_poly.entity_id
_entity_poly.type
_entity_poly.pdbx_seq_one_letter_code
_entity_poly.pdbx_strand_id
1 'polypeptide(L)' 'MTVESTEALVYTFLLVATLGIIFFAIFFREPPKVPSKGK' A
#
# COMPACT_ATOMS: atom_id res chain seq x y z
N MET A 1 11.82 -22.86 -20.78
CA MET A 1 10.47 -22.84 -20.17
C MET A 1 10.59 -22.94 -18.64
N THR A 2 11.31 -22.01 -17.99
CA THR A 2 11.49 -22.03 -16.52
C THR A 2 11.69 -20.64 -15.88
N VAL A 3 12.04 -19.60 -16.65
CA VAL A 3 12.26 -18.24 -16.12
C VAL A 3 10.94 -17.50 -15.82
N GLU A 4 9.93 -17.66 -16.69
CA GLU A 4 8.66 -16.92 -16.59
C GLU A 4 7.87 -17.20 -15.30
N SER A 5 8.01 -18.40 -14.73
CA SER A 5 7.32 -18.76 -13.48
C SER A 5 7.90 -18.02 -12.26
N THR A 6 9.20 -17.71 -12.28
CA THR A 6 9.82 -16.93 -11.20
C THR A 6 9.52 -15.45 -11.35
N GLU A 7 9.50 -14.95 -12.58
CA GLU A 7 9.15 -13.57 -12.91
C GLU A 7 7.70 -13.28 -12.53
N ALA A 8 6.77 -14.17 -12.86
CA ALA A 8 5.36 -14.06 -12.47
C ALA A 8 5.16 -13.96 -10.94
N LEU A 9 5.95 -14.72 -10.16
CA LEU A 9 5.92 -14.66 -8.70
C LEU A 9 6.44 -13.32 -8.18
N VAL A 10 7.57 -12.84 -8.73
CA VAL A 10 8.15 -11.54 -8.34
C VAL A 10 7.19 -10.41 -8.66
N TYR A 11 6.60 -10.38 -9.86
CA TYR A 11 5.63 -9.33 -10.22
C TYR A 11 4.39 -9.35 -9.34
N THR A 12 3.86 -10.54 -9.04
CA THR A 12 2.71 -10.68 -8.13
C THR A 12 3.07 -10.23 -6.72
N PHE A 13 4.25 -10.60 -6.21
CA PHE A 13 4.72 -10.18 -4.90
C PHE A 13 4.89 -8.67 -4.82
N LEU A 14 5.53 -8.04 -5.81
CA LEU A 14 5.69 -6.60 -5.89
C LEU A 14 4.32 -5.89 -5.92
N LEU A 15 3.39 -6.39 -6.74
CA LEU A 15 2.04 -5.83 -6.83
C LEU A 15 1.30 -5.91 -5.49
N VAL A 16 1.26 -7.09 -4.86
CA VAL A 16 0.58 -7.31 -3.58
C VAL A 16 1.23 -6.51 -2.46
N ALA A 17 2.56 -6.44 -2.42
CA ALA A 17 3.28 -5.64 -1.43
C ALA A 17 2.96 -4.14 -1.56
N THR A 18 2.99 -3.60 -2.79
CA THR A 18 2.64 -2.19 -3.03
C THR A 18 1.18 -1.90 -2.66
N LEU A 19 0.24 -2.76 -3.05
CA LEU A 19 -1.17 -2.59 -2.71
C LEU A 19 -1.41 -2.70 -1.19
N GLY A 20 -0.73 -3.63 -0.51
CA GLY A 20 -0.77 -3.77 0.93
C GLY A 20 -0.28 -2.52 1.65
N ILE A 21 0.88 -1.96 1.23
CA ILE A 21 1.43 -0.73 1.81
C ILE A 21 0.45 0.44 1.64
N ILE A 22 -0.14 0.61 0.44
CA ILE A 22 -1.13 1.67 0.19
C ILE A 22 -2.38 1.48 1.06
N PHE A 23 -2.87 0.26 1.20
CA PHE A 23 -3.98 -0.05 2.08
C PHE A 23 -3.69 0.35 3.53
N PHE A 24 -2.53 -0.05 4.07
CA PHE A 24 -2.13 0.34 5.42
C PHE A 24 -1.97 1.86 5.55
N ALA A 25 -1.37 2.53 4.56
CA ALA A 25 -1.19 3.98 4.58
C ALA A 25 -2.51 4.77 4.56
N ILE A 26 -3.58 4.24 3.97
CA ILE A 26 -4.89 4.93 3.94
C ILE A 26 -5.67 4.67 5.24
N PHE A 27 -5.72 3.43 5.71
CA PHE A 27 -6.55 3.05 6.86
C PHE A 27 -5.89 3.36 8.22
N PHE A 28 -4.56 3.30 8.30
CA PHE A 28 -3.80 3.49 9.54
C PHE A 28 -3.04 4.82 9.60
N ARG A 29 -3.25 5.74 8.65
CA ARG A 29 -2.75 7.11 8.83
C ARG A 29 -3.48 7.81 9.97
N GLU A 30 -2.79 8.71 10.66
CA GLU A 30 -3.44 9.57 11.64
C GLU A 30 -4.60 10.34 11.00
N PRO A 31 -5.78 10.37 11.64
CA PRO A 31 -6.90 11.14 11.11
C PRO A 31 -6.53 12.62 11.07
N PRO A 32 -6.92 13.34 10.01
CA PRO A 32 -6.63 14.76 9.91
C PRO A 32 -7.27 15.49 11.09
N LYS A 33 -6.46 16.23 11.86
CA LYS A 33 -6.96 17.07 12.94
C LYS A 33 -7.55 18.33 12.32
N VAL A 34 -8.86 18.53 12.46
CA VAL A 34 -9.51 19.77 12.02
C VAL A 34 -9.09 20.88 12.99
N PRO A 35 -8.45 21.97 12.52
CA PRO A 35 -8.12 23.07 13.39
C PRO A 35 -9.42 23.71 13.91
N SER A 36 -9.59 23.76 15.23
CA SER A 36 -10.70 24.47 15.85
C SER A 36 -10.52 25.96 15.62
N LYS A 37 -11.45 26.61 14.92
CA LYS A 37 -11.49 28.08 14.83
C LYS A 37 -11.88 28.59 16.21
N GLY A 38 -10.92 29.14 16.95
CA GLY A 38 -11.17 29.81 18.22
C GLY A 38 -12.24 30.89 18.04
N LYS A 39 -13.15 31.00 19.01
CA LYS A 39 -14.06 32.16 19.10
C LYS A 39 -13.25 33.43 19.28
#